data_AF-A0AAP0KEZ6-F1
#
_entry.id   AF-A0AAP0KEZ6-F1
#
_cell.length_a   1.000
_cell.length_b   1.000
_cell.length_c   1.000
_cell.angle_alpha   90.00
_cell.angle_beta   90.00
_cell.angle_gamma   90.00
#
_symmetry.space_group_name_H-M   'P 1'
#
loop_
_entity.id
_entity.type
_entity.pdbx_description
1 polymer ?
#
loop_
_entity_poly.entity_id
_entity_poly.type
_entity_poly.pdbx_seq_one_letter_code
_entity_poly.pdbx_strand_id
1 'polypeptide(L)'
;MDFSQSQIHKQASKHQKKRLTQDQVRVLEGSFSYDKKLEQERKVQLARELGIPPRQIAIWYQNKRARWKTQTLELEYSALQLRLDGVVADKKRLEREVDRLRGELQRTQEMVLGLAVPSSPLCSLSLSCEENGSPSLLGDANCHWGNAERLHAAELYRCLMGAEDPTAK
;
A
#
# COMPACT_ATOMS: atom_id res chain seq x y z
N MET A 1 63.38 -39.42 7.24
CA MET A 1 61.96 -39.68 7.58
C MET A 1 61.15 -39.23 6.38
N ASP A 2 60.58 -40.20 5.67
CA ASP A 2 59.86 -40.01 4.41
C ASP A 2 58.38 -39.77 4.71
N PHE A 3 57.90 -38.54 4.46
CA PHE A 3 56.53 -38.14 4.78
C PHE A 3 55.69 -38.24 3.50
N SER A 4 55.25 -39.46 3.21
CA SER A 4 54.33 -39.77 2.12
C SER A 4 53.01 -39.02 2.30
N GLN A 5 52.88 -37.87 1.64
CA GLN A 5 51.62 -37.16 1.49
C GLN A 5 50.73 -37.94 0.52
N SER A 6 49.86 -38.78 1.09
CA SER A 6 48.76 -39.42 0.36
C SER A 6 47.84 -38.35 -0.21
N GLN A 7 47.89 -38.15 -1.53
CA GLN A 7 46.90 -37.39 -2.27
C GLN A 7 45.56 -38.12 -2.16
N ILE A 8 44.71 -37.68 -1.23
CA ILE A 8 43.30 -38.03 -1.21
C ILE A 8 42.70 -37.50 -2.51
N HIS A 9 42.34 -38.42 -3.40
CA HIS A 9 41.58 -38.17 -4.61
C HIS A 9 40.30 -37.38 -4.27
N LYS A 10 40.35 -36.05 -4.43
CA LYS A 10 39.16 -35.23 -4.61
C LYS A 10 38.54 -35.62 -5.95
N GLN A 11 37.72 -36.68 -5.95
CA GLN A 11 36.72 -36.86 -6.99
C GLN A 11 35.66 -35.76 -6.82
N ALA A 12 35.98 -34.57 -7.34
CA ALA A 12 34.99 -33.58 -7.70
C ALA A 12 34.16 -34.20 -8.83
N SER A 13 33.14 -34.97 -8.45
CA SER A 13 32.14 -35.44 -9.40
C SER A 13 31.53 -34.20 -10.03
N LYS A 14 31.82 -34.04 -11.33
CA LYS A 14 31.12 -33.15 -12.25
C LYS A 14 29.64 -33.52 -12.19
N HIS A 15 28.93 -33.07 -11.16
CA HIS A 15 27.48 -33.03 -11.12
C HIS A 15 27.10 -32.01 -12.17
N GLN A 16 27.03 -32.51 -13.40
CA GLN A 16 26.71 -31.79 -14.61
C GLN A 16 25.54 -30.88 -14.30
N LYS A 17 25.67 -29.59 -14.63
CA LYS A 17 24.60 -28.59 -14.59
C LYS A 17 23.54 -28.93 -15.65
N LYS A 18 23.03 -30.16 -15.66
CA LYS A 18 21.93 -30.57 -16.54
C LYS A 18 20.68 -29.85 -16.05
N ARG A 19 20.07 -29.12 -16.97
CA ARG A 19 18.76 -28.50 -16.79
C ARG A 19 17.75 -29.62 -16.52
N LEU A 20 16.85 -29.43 -15.56
CA LEU A 20 15.80 -30.40 -15.26
C LEU A 20 14.94 -30.62 -16.50
N THR A 21 14.54 -31.86 -16.75
CA THR A 21 13.63 -32.20 -17.85
C THR A 21 12.24 -31.66 -17.57
N GLN A 22 11.42 -31.50 -18.60
CA GLN A 22 10.05 -31.01 -18.43
C GLN A 22 9.24 -31.93 -17.52
N ASP A 23 9.43 -33.25 -17.65
CA ASP A 23 8.76 -34.25 -16.81
C ASP A 23 9.16 -34.12 -15.34
N GLN A 24 10.45 -33.93 -15.05
CA GLN A 24 10.94 -33.67 -13.70
C GLN A 24 10.34 -32.39 -13.12
N VAL A 25 10.26 -31.32 -13.93
CA VAL A 25 9.62 -30.06 -13.51
C VAL A 25 8.14 -30.29 -13.21
N ARG A 26 7.39 -31.03 -14.04
CA ARG A 26 5.97 -31.31 -13.79
C ARG A 26 5.72 -31.98 -12.43
N VAL A 27 6.53 -32.97 -12.07
CA VAL A 27 6.41 -33.65 -10.76
C VAL A 27 6.74 -32.69 -9.62
N LEU A 28 7.82 -31.90 -9.75
CA LEU A 28 8.18 -30.89 -8.75
C LEU A 28 7.10 -29.82 -8.59
N GLU A 29 6.47 -29.39 -9.68
CA GLU A 29 5.37 -28.44 -9.66
C GLU A 29 4.12 -29.01 -9.01
N GLY A 30 3.76 -30.26 -9.30
CA GLY A 30 2.67 -30.96 -8.60
C GLY A 30 2.92 -31.03 -7.10
N SER A 31 4.14 -31.41 -6.69
CA SER A 31 4.51 -31.47 -5.28
C SER A 31 4.51 -30.08 -4.62
N PHE A 32 4.94 -29.03 -5.32
CA PHE A 32 4.93 -27.64 -4.82
C PHE A 32 3.52 -27.08 -4.72
N SER A 33 2.62 -27.48 -5.62
CA SER A 33 1.22 -27.07 -5.58
C SER A 33 0.53 -27.57 -4.32
N TYR A 34 0.82 -28.81 -3.89
CA TYR A 34 0.35 -29.39 -2.64
C TYR A 34 0.96 -28.73 -1.40
N ASP A 35 2.29 -28.60 -1.35
CA ASP A 35 2.99 -27.93 -0.25
C ASP A 35 4.13 -27.04 -0.75
N LYS A 36 4.12 -25.77 -0.33
CA LYS A 36 5.14 -24.77 -0.67
C LYS A 36 6.45 -24.99 0.10
N LYS A 37 6.39 -25.73 1.21
CA LYS A 37 7.55 -26.17 1.99
C LYS A 37 8.08 -27.50 1.46
N LEU A 38 9.40 -27.67 1.56
CA LEU A 38 10.07 -28.91 1.16
C LEU A 38 10.57 -29.61 2.41
N GLU A 39 9.77 -30.55 2.89
CA GLU A 39 10.16 -31.40 4.01
C GLU A 39 11.32 -32.34 3.65
N GLN A 40 12.14 -32.67 4.64
CA GLN A 40 13.34 -33.49 4.45
C GLN A 40 13.01 -34.86 3.85
N GLU A 41 11.96 -35.51 4.36
CA GLU A 41 11.49 -36.82 3.87
C GLU A 41 11.01 -36.72 2.42
N ARG A 42 10.17 -35.73 2.11
CA ARG A 42 9.69 -35.49 0.75
C ARG A 42 10.82 -35.20 -0.23
N LYS A 43 11.86 -34.46 0.19
CA LYS A 43 13.05 -34.21 -0.62
C LYS A 43 13.79 -35.49 -0.98
N VAL A 44 13.94 -36.41 -0.02
CA VAL A 44 14.60 -37.71 -0.27
C VAL A 44 13.75 -38.55 -1.23
N GLN A 45 12.43 -38.57 -1.06
CA GLN A 45 11.52 -39.28 -1.95
C GLN A 45 11.60 -38.75 -3.39
N LEU A 46 11.50 -37.43 -3.58
CA LEU A 46 11.60 -36.78 -4.88
C LEU A 46 12.96 -37.02 -5.54
N ALA A 47 14.05 -37.05 -4.76
CA ALA A 47 15.39 -37.33 -5.30
C ALA A 47 15.48 -38.74 -5.89
N ARG A 48 14.86 -39.73 -5.22
CA ARG A 48 14.81 -41.11 -5.68
C ARG A 48 13.93 -41.26 -6.92
N GLU A 49 12.72 -40.68 -6.88
CA GLU A 49 11.74 -40.76 -7.96
C GLU A 49 12.23 -40.11 -9.26
N LEU A 50 12.87 -38.94 -9.14
CA LEU A 50 13.30 -38.15 -10.30
C LEU A 50 14.74 -38.44 -10.74
N GLY A 51 15.50 -39.22 -9.97
CA GLY A 51 16.91 -39.52 -10.22
C GLY A 51 17.80 -38.28 -10.18
N ILE A 52 17.42 -37.24 -9.43
CA ILE A 52 18.16 -35.97 -9.33
C ILE A 52 18.74 -35.75 -7.93
N PRO A 53 19.88 -35.06 -7.80
CA PRO A 53 20.48 -34.77 -6.50
C PRO A 53 19.53 -33.98 -5.58
N PRO A 54 19.43 -34.31 -4.28
CA PRO A 54 18.61 -33.57 -3.31
C PRO A 54 18.87 -32.06 -3.28
N ARG A 55 20.12 -31.66 -3.57
CA ARG A 55 20.51 -30.25 -3.67
C ARG A 55 19.81 -29.53 -4.83
N GLN A 56 19.64 -30.16 -5.99
CA GLN A 56 18.94 -29.54 -7.12
C GLN A 56 17.46 -29.31 -6.81
N ILE A 57 16.82 -30.25 -6.10
CA ILE A 57 15.44 -30.11 -5.64
C ILE A 57 15.32 -28.93 -4.67
N ALA A 58 16.25 -28.82 -3.71
CA ALA A 58 16.27 -27.71 -2.76
C ALA A 58 16.40 -26.35 -3.46
N ILE A 59 17.33 -26.23 -4.41
CA ILE A 59 17.51 -25.00 -5.22
C ILE A 59 16.26 -24.71 -6.05
N TRP A 60 15.66 -25.73 -6.67
CA TRP A 60 14.45 -25.56 -7.45
C TRP A 60 13.29 -25.03 -6.58
N TYR A 61 13.08 -25.59 -5.39
CA TYR A 61 12.07 -25.12 -4.45
C TYR A 61 12.34 -23.69 -3.96
N GLN A 62 13.60 -23.34 -3.68
CA GLN A 62 13.98 -21.97 -3.34
C GLN A 62 13.62 -20.99 -4.47
N ASN A 63 14.00 -21.31 -5.72
CA ASN A 63 13.69 -20.49 -6.88
C ASN A 63 12.19 -20.40 -7.14
N LYS A 64 11.46 -21.50 -6.99
CA LYS A 64 9.99 -21.53 -7.16
C LYS A 64 9.31 -20.65 -6.12
N ARG A 65 9.74 -20.70 -4.85
CA ARG A 65 9.24 -19.80 -3.79
C ARG A 65 9.56 -18.34 -4.06
N ALA A 66 10.78 -18.03 -4.51
CA ALA A 66 11.15 -16.67 -4.86
C ALA A 66 10.23 -16.10 -5.97
N ARG A 67 10.06 -16.86 -7.06
CA ARG A 67 9.14 -16.48 -8.15
C ARG A 67 7.70 -16.35 -7.69
N TRP A 68 7.21 -17.30 -6.88
CA TRP A 68 5.87 -17.24 -6.33
C TRP A 68 5.68 -15.98 -5.46
N LYS A 69 6.64 -15.66 -4.59
CA LYS A 69 6.58 -14.43 -3.78
C LYS A 69 6.52 -13.18 -4.65
N THR A 70 7.36 -13.10 -5.69
CA THR A 70 7.32 -11.98 -6.64
C THR A 70 5.96 -11.88 -7.33
N GLN A 71 5.42 -12.97 -7.85
CA GLN A 71 4.10 -13.01 -8.49
C GLN A 71 2.97 -12.60 -7.54
N THR A 72 3.00 -13.07 -6.30
CA THR A 72 2.01 -12.68 -5.28
C THR A 72 2.09 -11.17 -5.01
N LEU A 73 3.29 -10.62 -4.83
CA LEU A 73 3.47 -9.18 -4.61
C LEU A 73 3.00 -8.33 -5.80
N GLU A 74 3.27 -8.77 -7.03
CA GLU A 74 2.79 -8.10 -8.24
C GLU A 74 1.25 -8.05 -8.30
N LEU A 75 0.59 -9.16 -7.95
CA LEU A 75 -0.88 -9.24 -7.89
C LEU A 75 -1.44 -8.34 -6.78
N GLU A 76 -0.86 -8.40 -5.58
CA GLU A 76 -1.26 -7.56 -4.45
C GLU A 76 -1.10 -6.07 -4.75
N TYR A 77 0.03 -5.69 -5.37
CA TYR A 77 0.28 -4.33 -5.81
C TYR A 77 -0.76 -3.87 -6.84
N SER A 78 -1.05 -4.69 -7.84
CA SER A 78 -2.08 -4.37 -8.84
C SER A 78 -3.47 -4.19 -8.21
N ALA A 79 -3.83 -5.03 -7.23
CA ALA A 79 -5.09 -4.90 -6.51
C ALA A 79 -5.14 -3.62 -5.66
N LEU A 80 -4.04 -3.26 -5.01
CA LEU A 80 -3.91 -2.03 -4.25
C LEU A 80 -4.03 -0.80 -5.14
N GLN A 81 -3.39 -0.82 -6.31
CA GLN A 81 -3.46 0.27 -7.30
C GLN A 81 -4.91 0.50 -7.77
N LEU A 82 -5.64 -0.58 -8.10
CA LEU A 82 -7.04 -0.47 -8.51
C LEU A 82 -7.92 0.15 -7.40
N ARG A 83 -7.67 -0.22 -6.14
CA ARG A 83 -8.38 0.38 -4.99
C ARG A 83 -8.06 1.86 -4.83
N LEU A 84 -6.79 2.23 -4.98
CA LEU A 84 -6.36 3.63 -4.92
C LEU A 84 -7.07 4.46 -5.99
N ASP A 85 -7.10 3.97 -7.23
CA ASP A 85 -7.75 4.65 -8.35
C ASP A 85 -9.25 4.87 -8.07
N GLY A 86 -9.92 3.86 -7.48
CA GLY A 86 -11.31 3.97 -7.04
C GLY A 86 -11.51 5.05 -5.98
N VAL A 87 -10.70 5.06 -4.91
CA VAL A 87 -10.76 6.07 -3.84
C VAL A 87 -10.49 7.47 -4.40
N VAL A 88 -9.54 7.62 -5.32
CA VAL A 88 -9.24 8.90 -5.97
C VAL A 88 -10.43 9.38 -6.81
N ALA A 89 -11.10 8.49 -7.54
CA ALA A 89 -12.30 8.83 -8.30
C ALA A 89 -13.46 9.26 -7.39
N ASP A 90 -13.66 8.56 -6.28
CA ASP A 90 -14.68 8.89 -5.27
C ASP A 90 -14.39 10.24 -4.61
N LYS A 91 -13.15 10.50 -4.21
CA LYS A 91 -12.73 11.80 -3.68
C LYS A 91 -13.08 12.93 -4.65
N LYS A 92 -12.71 12.80 -5.94
CA LYS A 92 -13.03 13.80 -6.96
C LYS A 92 -14.53 13.97 -7.19
N ARG A 93 -15.34 12.93 -6.96
CA ARG A 93 -16.81 13.05 -7.01
C ARG A 93 -17.32 13.86 -5.82
N LEU A 94 -16.86 13.53 -4.61
CA LEU A 94 -17.25 14.21 -3.38
C LEU A 94 -16.83 15.69 -3.39
N GLU A 95 -15.65 16.02 -3.89
CA GLU A 95 -15.20 17.42 -4.05
C GLU A 95 -16.17 18.22 -4.92
N ARG A 96 -16.60 17.65 -6.06
CA ARG A 96 -17.60 18.27 -6.94
C ARG A 96 -18.96 18.44 -6.25
N GLU A 97 -19.38 17.46 -5.46
CA GLU A 97 -20.63 17.54 -4.69
C GLU A 97 -20.55 18.61 -3.61
N VAL A 98 -19.42 18.72 -2.91
CA VAL A 98 -19.16 19.77 -1.92
C VAL A 98 -19.22 21.15 -2.56
N ASP A 99 -18.57 21.35 -3.70
CA ASP A 99 -18.60 22.64 -4.40
C ASP A 99 -20.01 23.00 -4.89
N ARG A 100 -20.76 22.01 -5.41
CA ARG A 100 -22.17 22.19 -5.80
C ARG A 100 -23.02 22.63 -4.61
N LEU A 101 -22.90 21.92 -3.47
CA LEU A 101 -23.67 22.20 -2.26
C LEU A 101 -23.31 23.56 -1.66
N ARG A 102 -22.02 23.94 -1.67
CA ARG A 102 -21.57 25.28 -1.27
C ARG A 102 -22.20 26.38 -2.14
N GLY A 103 -22.23 26.19 -3.46
CA GLY A 103 -22.90 27.12 -4.37
C GLY A 103 -24.42 27.21 -4.16
N GLU A 104 -25.09 26.10 -3.85
CA GLU A 104 -26.52 26.10 -3.49
C GLU A 104 -26.80 26.80 -2.18
N LEU A 105 -25.96 26.57 -1.17
CA LEU A 105 -26.04 27.24 0.12
C LEU A 105 -25.88 28.76 -0.05
N GLN A 106 -24.88 29.20 -0.81
CA GLN A 106 -24.64 30.62 -1.08
C GLN A 106 -25.84 31.26 -1.78
N ARG A 107 -26.39 30.65 -2.84
CA ARG A 107 -27.59 31.16 -3.52
C ARG A 107 -28.79 31.27 -2.58
N THR A 108 -28.97 30.29 -1.69
CA THR A 108 -30.05 30.30 -0.71
C THR A 108 -29.86 31.42 0.32
N GLN A 109 -28.63 31.61 0.81
CA GLN A 109 -28.28 32.73 1.71
C GLN A 109 -28.52 34.08 1.04
N GLU A 110 -28.13 34.24 -0.22
CA GLU A 110 -28.39 35.45 -1.01
C GLU A 110 -29.90 35.70 -1.20
N MET A 111 -30.70 34.66 -1.46
CA MET A 111 -32.16 34.76 -1.54
C MET A 111 -32.80 35.15 -0.22
N VAL A 112 -32.37 34.57 0.91
CA VAL A 112 -32.88 34.89 2.25
C VAL A 112 -32.50 36.32 2.66
N LEU A 113 -31.27 36.76 2.37
CA LEU A 113 -30.80 38.11 2.63
C LEU A 113 -31.43 39.14 1.67
N GLY A 114 -31.73 38.76 0.42
CA GLY A 114 -32.41 39.61 -0.57
C GLY A 114 -33.90 39.83 -0.30
N LEU A 115 -34.55 38.95 0.48
CA LEU A 115 -35.88 39.20 1.06
C LEU A 115 -35.83 40.12 2.30
N ALA A 116 -34.64 40.40 2.82
CA ALA A 116 -34.40 41.36 3.89
C ALA A 116 -33.82 42.67 3.32
N VAL A 117 -34.60 43.40 2.50
CA VAL A 117 -34.31 44.80 2.13
C VAL A 117 -35.39 45.70 2.78
N PRO A 118 -35.01 46.83 3.40
CA PRO A 118 -35.86 47.53 4.36
C PRO A 118 -36.89 48.39 3.63
N SER A 119 -38.16 48.02 3.71
CA SER A 119 -39.26 48.94 3.42
C SER A 119 -39.68 49.65 4.70
N SER A 120 -39.36 50.94 4.74
CA SER A 120 -39.89 52.03 5.57
C SER A 120 -39.17 52.36 6.89
N PRO A 121 -38.86 53.66 7.11
CA PRO A 121 -38.57 54.17 8.44
C PRO A 121 -39.89 54.24 9.22
N LEU A 122 -39.80 54.22 10.54
CA LEU A 122 -40.91 54.26 11.52
C LEU A 122 -41.41 52.88 11.94
N CYS A 123 -40.64 52.25 12.83
CA CYS A 123 -41.23 51.57 13.98
C CYS A 123 -40.32 51.82 15.19
N SER A 124 -40.64 52.87 15.96
CA SER A 124 -40.17 53.05 17.33
C SER A 124 -40.82 51.99 18.20
N LEU A 125 -40.16 50.86 18.41
CA LEU A 125 -40.41 50.02 19.57
C LEU A 125 -39.08 49.66 20.21
N SER A 126 -38.85 50.30 21.35
CA SER A 126 -37.86 49.93 22.34
C SER A 126 -38.08 48.47 22.74
N LEU A 127 -37.10 47.62 22.47
CA LEU A 127 -36.80 46.47 23.32
C LEU A 127 -35.34 46.58 23.74
N SER A 128 -35.15 47.06 24.96
CA SER A 128 -33.90 47.04 25.71
C SER A 128 -33.54 45.60 26.06
N CYS A 129 -32.31 45.16 25.76
CA CYS A 129 -31.65 44.03 26.39
C CYS A 129 -30.12 44.25 26.26
N GLU A 130 -29.54 44.80 27.33
CA GLU A 130 -28.15 44.71 27.81
C GLU A 130 -27.03 44.36 26.81
N GLU A 131 -26.11 45.31 26.61
CA GLU A 131 -24.76 45.04 26.15
C GLU A 131 -24.03 44.07 27.10
N ASN A 132 -23.59 42.93 26.58
CA ASN A 132 -22.20 42.51 26.77
C ASN A 132 -21.85 41.38 25.79
N GLY A 133 -21.02 41.69 24.81
CA GLY A 133 -20.45 40.71 23.89
C GLY A 133 -20.19 41.30 22.50
N SER A 134 -19.05 41.95 22.36
CA SER A 134 -18.54 42.53 21.11
C SER A 134 -18.67 41.59 19.90
N PRO A 135 -19.25 42.02 18.76
CA PRO A 135 -19.07 41.34 17.48
C PRO A 135 -17.95 42.03 16.71
N SER A 136 -16.72 41.61 16.94
CA SER A 136 -15.58 41.98 16.09
C SER A 136 -15.72 41.28 14.74
N LEU A 137 -16.29 41.99 13.75
CA LEU A 137 -16.03 41.73 12.34
C LEU A 137 -14.57 42.08 12.05
N LEU A 138 -13.77 41.03 11.82
CA LEU A 138 -12.65 40.95 10.87
C LEU A 138 -11.86 39.69 11.25
N GLY A 139 -12.39 38.55 10.81
CA GLY A 139 -11.64 37.31 10.78
C GLY A 139 -11.64 36.85 9.33
N ASP A 140 -10.59 37.21 8.59
CA ASP A 140 -10.19 36.53 7.37
C ASP A 140 -9.93 35.06 7.71
N ALA A 141 -11.00 34.27 7.80
CA ALA A 141 -10.92 32.82 7.71
C ALA A 141 -10.78 32.50 6.22
N ASN A 142 -9.61 32.82 5.70
CA ASN A 142 -9.03 32.13 4.57
C ASN A 142 -9.13 30.63 4.90
N CYS A 143 -10.18 30.00 4.39
CA CYS A 143 -10.49 28.61 4.65
C CYS A 143 -9.42 27.77 3.94
N HIS A 144 -8.32 27.58 4.66
CA HIS A 144 -7.08 26.87 4.32
C HIS A 144 -7.32 25.36 4.16
N TRP A 145 -8.34 24.96 3.40
CA TRP A 145 -8.60 23.55 3.10
C TRP A 145 -7.58 23.00 2.10
N GLY A 146 -6.88 23.85 1.35
CA GLY A 146 -5.93 23.43 0.31
C GLY A 146 -4.55 22.94 0.82
N ASN A 147 -4.19 23.23 2.07
CA ASN A 147 -2.84 22.95 2.60
C ASN A 147 -2.82 21.83 3.65
N ALA A 148 -3.96 21.53 4.29
CA ALA A 148 -4.05 20.44 5.25
C ALA A 148 -3.89 19.05 4.59
N GLU A 149 -4.29 18.89 3.33
CA GLU A 149 -4.18 17.59 2.63
C GLU A 149 -2.76 17.27 2.15
N ARG A 150 -1.95 18.28 1.81
CA ARG A 150 -0.57 18.07 1.33
C ARG A 150 0.40 17.63 2.41
N LEU A 151 0.21 18.11 3.65
CA LEU A 151 1.04 17.72 4.79
C LEU A 151 0.73 16.28 5.22
N HIS A 152 -0.55 15.90 5.23
CA HIS A 152 -0.95 14.53 5.60
C HIS A 152 -0.41 13.47 4.64
N ALA A 153 -0.34 13.73 3.33
CA ALA A 153 0.19 12.74 2.38
C ALA A 153 1.69 12.44 2.63
N ALA A 154 2.47 13.47 2.96
CA ALA A 154 3.90 13.32 3.27
C ALA A 154 4.12 12.63 4.64
N GLU A 155 3.28 12.94 5.62
CA GLU A 155 3.31 12.31 6.95
C GLU A 155 2.85 10.85 6.92
N LEU A 156 1.79 10.54 6.19
CA LEU A 156 1.31 9.17 5.97
C LEU A 156 2.34 8.32 5.22
N TYR A 157 3.02 8.89 4.23
CA TYR A 157 4.13 8.24 3.53
C TYR A 157 5.33 7.99 4.45
N ARG A 158 5.68 8.96 5.32
CA ARG A 158 6.75 8.83 6.32
C ARG A 158 6.45 7.72 7.34
N CYS A 159 5.21 7.66 7.82
CA CYS A 159 4.72 6.64 8.76
C CYS A 159 4.70 5.24 8.13
N LEU A 160 4.26 5.13 6.87
CA LEU A 160 4.19 3.87 6.13
C LEU A 160 5.58 3.31 5.77
N MET A 161 6.55 4.20 5.51
CA MET A 161 7.91 3.82 5.10
C MET A 161 8.88 3.62 6.28
N GLY A 162 8.44 3.79 7.53
CA GLY A 162 9.27 3.51 8.72
C GLY A 162 10.53 4.35 8.81
N ALA A 163 10.50 5.61 8.35
CA ALA A 163 11.63 6.51 8.49
C ALA A 163 11.73 7.01 9.94
N GLU A 164 12.54 6.33 10.75
CA GLU A 164 12.96 6.76 12.08
C GLU A 164 13.60 8.16 12.01
N ASP A 165 13.22 9.05 12.94
CA ASP A 165 13.78 10.39 13.08
C ASP A 165 15.30 10.32 13.35
N PRO A 166 16.15 11.08 12.64
CA PRO A 166 17.60 11.09 12.86
C PRO A 166 18.03 11.80 14.15
N THR A 167 17.11 12.07 15.08
CA THR A 167 17.39 12.74 16.36
C THR A 167 16.88 11.92 17.54
N ALA A 168 17.43 10.73 17.72
CA ALA A 168 17.48 10.07 19.02
C ALA A 168 18.96 9.81 19.35
N LYS A 169 19.52 10.68 20.19
CA LYS A 169 20.78 10.47 20.91
C LYS A 169 20.45 10.04 22.33
#